data_AF-A0AAV1AQ42-F1
#
_entry.id   AF-A0AAV1AQ42-F1
#
_cell.length_a   1.000
_cell.length_b   1.000
_cell.length_c   1.000
_cell.angle_alpha   90.00
_cell.angle_beta   90.00
_cell.angle_gamma   90.00
#
_symmetry.space_group_name_H-M   'P 1'
#
loop_
_entity.id
_entity.type
_entity.pdbx_description
1 polymer ?
#
loop_
_entity_poly.entity_id
_entity_poly.type
_entity_poly.pdbx_seq_one_letter_code
_entity_poly.pdbx_strand_id
1 'polypeptide(L)'
;MRNLYLILLHIFLTFVVTHSAPKESVITNLPGFNGSLPSKHYGGYVTIDESHGKNLYYYFVESESNSSSKDPIVLWLNGGPGCSSFDGFGYLIGNPVADEIFDGNALVPFAHGMGLISDQIFENITKACNGTFYATNSSDCNHCLSNLDDIIALDNVFTSNRFWLMD
;
A
#
# COMPACT_ATOMS: atom_id res chain seq x y z
N MET A 1 49.33 7.48 -19.96
CA MET A 1 49.29 6.11 -19.39
C MET A 1 49.22 6.13 -17.86
N ARG A 2 50.25 6.63 -17.15
CA ARG A 2 50.30 6.64 -15.67
C ARG A 2 49.16 7.42 -14.98
N ASN A 3 48.80 8.59 -15.50
CA ASN A 3 47.71 9.41 -14.92
C ASN A 3 46.32 8.80 -15.14
N LEU A 4 46.11 8.06 -16.24
CA LEU A 4 44.84 7.38 -16.50
C LEU A 4 44.61 6.24 -15.51
N TYR A 5 45.67 5.50 -15.16
CA TYR A 5 45.63 4.46 -14.13
C TYR A 5 45.30 5.02 -12.75
N LEU A 6 45.87 6.17 -12.39
CA LEU A 6 45.60 6.84 -11.11
C LEU A 6 44.14 7.33 -11.01
N ILE A 7 43.61 7.88 -12.10
CA ILE A 7 42.21 8.30 -12.19
C ILE A 7 41.26 7.10 -12.08
N LEU A 8 41.54 6.01 -12.81
CA LEU A 8 40.73 4.79 -12.74
C LEU A 8 40.78 4.14 -11.34
N LEU A 9 41.94 4.16 -10.68
CA LEU A 9 42.11 3.67 -9.31
C LEU A 9 41.30 4.52 -8.31
N HIS A 10 41.28 5.85 -8.48
CA HIS A 10 40.45 6.74 -7.66
C HIS A 10 38.97 6.48 -7.85
N ILE A 11 38.49 6.34 -9.10
CA ILE A 11 37.08 6.03 -9.39
C ILE A 11 36.67 4.69 -8.76
N PHE A 12 37.54 3.69 -8.81
CA PHE A 12 37.32 2.38 -8.18
C PHE A 12 37.31 2.45 -6.65
N LEU A 13 38.17 3.27 -6.03
CA LEU A 13 38.19 3.46 -4.57
C LEU A 13 37.01 4.30 -4.05
N THR A 14 36.44 5.18 -4.88
CA THR A 14 35.27 5.99 -4.51
C THR A 14 33.94 5.30 -4.78
N PHE A 15 33.93 4.03 -5.21
CA PHE A 15 32.71 3.26 -5.35
C PHE A 15 32.12 2.99 -3.95
N VAL A 16 31.26 3.90 -3.50
CA VAL A 16 30.43 3.69 -2.33
C VAL A 16 29.45 2.59 -2.69
N VAL A 17 29.50 1.47 -1.98
CA VAL A 17 28.46 0.45 -2.04
C VAL A 17 27.20 1.09 -1.45
N THR A 18 26.35 1.63 -2.31
CA THR A 18 25.00 1.99 -1.90
C THR A 18 24.31 0.69 -1.54
N HIS A 19 23.96 0.55 -0.27
CA HIS A 19 23.07 -0.53 0.12
C HIS A 19 21.69 -0.14 -0.45
N SER A 20 21.08 -1.05 -1.23
CA SER A 20 19.65 -0.97 -1.49
C SER A 20 18.89 -1.02 -0.14
N ALA A 21 17.57 -0.90 -0.16
CA ALA A 21 16.74 -1.15 1.02
C ALA A 21 17.30 -2.35 1.83
N PRO A 22 17.52 -2.18 3.16
CA PRO A 22 18.19 -3.20 3.98
C PRO A 22 17.53 -4.56 3.78
N LYS A 23 18.31 -5.62 3.60
CA LYS A 23 17.73 -6.96 3.41
C LYS A 23 16.97 -7.40 4.65
N GLU A 24 17.40 -6.89 5.80
CA GLU A 24 16.85 -7.11 7.12
C GLU A 24 15.51 -6.39 7.32
N SER A 25 15.20 -5.36 6.51
CA SER A 25 13.92 -4.65 6.59
C SER A 25 12.82 -5.28 5.73
N VAL A 26 13.14 -6.29 4.91
CA VAL A 26 12.15 -6.95 4.06
C VAL A 26 11.10 -7.65 4.91
N ILE A 27 9.84 -7.32 4.66
CA ILE A 27 8.69 -7.97 5.28
C ILE A 27 8.33 -9.16 4.41
N THR A 28 8.49 -10.35 4.98
CA THR A 28 8.23 -11.61 4.26
C THR A 28 6.80 -12.13 4.45
N ASN A 29 6.16 -11.77 5.58
CA ASN A 29 4.80 -12.17 5.91
C ASN A 29 4.13 -11.07 6.73
N LEU A 30 2.83 -10.88 6.54
CA LEU A 30 1.99 -10.00 7.36
C LEU A 30 0.96 -10.86 8.11
N PRO A 31 0.76 -10.65 9.42
CA PRO A 31 -0.34 -11.29 10.15
C PRO A 31 -1.68 -11.03 9.46
N GLY A 32 -2.51 -12.07 9.29
CA GLY A 32 -3.80 -11.97 8.60
C GLY A 32 -3.72 -12.04 7.07
N PHE A 33 -2.53 -11.93 6.47
CA PHE A 33 -2.35 -12.11 5.03
C PHE A 33 -1.91 -13.53 4.71
N ASN A 34 -2.78 -14.30 4.06
CA ASN A 34 -2.48 -15.67 3.63
C ASN A 34 -1.94 -15.65 2.19
N GLY A 35 -0.68 -16.08 2.01
CA GLY A 35 -0.05 -16.21 0.70
C GLY A 35 1.13 -15.27 0.50
N SER A 36 1.58 -15.14 -0.75
CA SER A 36 2.67 -14.24 -1.12
C SER A 36 2.14 -12.82 -1.28
N LEU A 37 2.84 -11.85 -0.69
CA LEU A 37 2.52 -10.42 -0.90
C LEU A 37 2.58 -10.07 -2.40
N PRO A 38 1.68 -9.23 -2.89
CA PRO A 38 1.59 -8.87 -4.31
C PRO A 38 2.80 -8.05 -4.79
N SER A 39 3.47 -7.34 -3.89
CA SER A 39 4.74 -6.67 -4.13
C SER A 39 5.71 -6.84 -2.94
N LYS A 40 6.87 -6.18 -3.00
CA LYS A 40 7.85 -6.21 -1.90
C LYS A 40 7.55 -5.10 -0.90
N HIS A 41 7.53 -5.49 0.36
CA HIS A 41 7.30 -4.60 1.49
C HIS A 41 8.56 -4.53 2.36
N TYR A 42 8.82 -3.37 2.93
CA TYR A 42 9.97 -3.12 3.80
C TYR A 42 9.53 -2.28 5.00
N GLY A 43 10.02 -2.60 6.20
CA GLY A 43 9.73 -1.85 7.42
C GLY A 43 10.97 -1.70 8.28
N GLY A 44 11.18 -0.53 8.87
CA GLY A 44 12.35 -0.29 9.71
C GLY A 44 12.42 1.13 10.26
N TYR A 45 13.58 1.48 10.79
CA TYR A 45 13.84 2.80 11.37
C TYR A 45 14.95 3.53 10.62
N VAL A 46 14.77 4.83 10.44
CA VAL A 46 15.81 5.76 9.98
C VAL A 46 16.18 6.66 11.15
N THR A 47 17.45 6.62 11.55
CA THR A 47 17.97 7.53 12.59
C THR A 47 18.07 8.94 12.03
N ILE A 48 17.38 9.89 12.65
CA ILE A 48 17.41 11.31 12.26
C ILE A 48 18.24 12.18 13.20
N ASP A 49 18.51 11.68 14.42
CA ASP A 49 19.36 12.35 15.39
C ASP A 49 20.01 11.31 16.30
N GLU A 50 21.26 10.96 16.01
CA GLU A 50 22.02 9.99 16.81
C GLU A 50 22.25 10.49 18.24
N SER A 51 22.48 11.80 18.41
CA SER A 51 22.83 12.37 19.71
C SER A 51 21.66 12.35 20.71
N HIS A 52 20.43 12.42 20.20
CA HIS A 52 19.21 12.33 21.00
C HIS A 52 18.45 11.01 20.79
N GLY A 53 19.02 10.06 20.04
CA GLY A 53 18.42 8.75 19.76
C GLY A 53 17.07 8.83 19.03
N LYS A 54 16.84 9.86 18.20
CA LYS A 54 15.58 10.01 17.47
C LYS A 54 15.60 9.20 16.19
N ASN A 55 14.56 8.38 16.02
CA ASN A 55 14.35 7.55 14.85
C ASN A 55 12.96 7.83 14.28
N LEU A 56 12.85 7.80 12.96
CA LEU A 56 11.57 7.74 12.27
C LEU A 56 11.33 6.31 11.81
N TYR A 57 10.15 5.78 12.06
CA TYR A 57 9.74 4.52 11.49
C TYR A 57 9.36 4.75 10.02
N TYR A 58 9.60 3.75 9.17
CA TYR A 58 9.10 3.76 7.81
C TYR A 58 8.46 2.43 7.43
N TYR A 59 7.48 2.53 6.55
CA TYR A 59 6.93 1.41 5.81
C TYR A 59 7.00 1.74 4.32
N PHE A 60 7.64 0.87 3.53
CA PHE A 60 7.85 1.07 2.11
C PHE A 60 7.27 -0.09 1.31
N VAL A 61 6.46 0.21 0.31
CA VAL A 61 5.80 -0.76 -0.56
C VAL A 61 6.22 -0.48 -2.00
N GLU A 62 6.82 -1.48 -2.66
CA GLU A 62 7.12 -1.40 -4.09
C GLU A 62 5.83 -1.47 -4.93
N SER A 63 5.90 -0.91 -6.13
CA SER A 63 4.84 -1.01 -7.14
C SER A 63 4.66 -2.47 -7.55
N GLU A 64 3.41 -2.87 -7.80
CA GLU A 64 3.07 -4.21 -8.31
C GLU A 64 3.40 -4.39 -9.81
N SER A 65 3.85 -3.34 -10.49
CA SER A 65 4.15 -3.38 -11.92
C SER A 65 5.39 -4.22 -12.24
N ASN A 66 5.44 -4.77 -13.46
CA ASN A 66 6.62 -5.44 -14.02
C ASN A 66 7.84 -4.52 -14.17
N SER A 67 7.67 -3.20 -14.03
CA SER A 67 8.73 -2.19 -14.09
C SER A 67 8.83 -1.43 -12.77
N SER A 68 8.59 -2.12 -11.64
CA SER A 68 8.50 -1.51 -10.31
C SER A 68 9.66 -0.59 -9.93
N SER A 69 10.86 -0.77 -10.49
CA SER A 69 12.05 0.08 -10.25
C SER A 69 12.04 1.42 -11.00
N LYS A 70 11.21 1.57 -12.03
CA LYS A 70 11.09 2.79 -12.86
C LYS A 70 9.91 3.66 -12.46
N ASP A 71 8.95 3.09 -11.75
CA ASP A 71 7.75 3.79 -11.29
C ASP A 71 8.12 4.94 -10.33
N PRO A 72 7.25 5.93 -10.11
CA PRO A 72 7.55 7.01 -9.16
C PRO A 72 7.56 6.52 -7.71
N ILE A 73 8.31 7.23 -6.85
CA ILE A 73 8.19 7.13 -5.39
C ILE A 73 7.23 8.23 -4.93
N VAL A 74 6.21 7.84 -4.18
CA VAL A 74 5.29 8.74 -3.50
C VAL A 74 5.62 8.70 -2.01
N LEU A 75 6.11 9.81 -1.49
CA LEU A 75 6.24 10.02 -0.05
C LEU A 75 4.88 10.42 0.49
N TRP A 76 4.37 9.66 1.46
CA TRP A 76 3.11 9.92 2.13
C TRP A 76 3.35 10.35 3.58
N LEU A 77 2.81 11.52 3.93
CA LEU A 77 2.87 12.07 5.29
C LEU A 77 1.46 12.47 5.72
N ASN A 78 0.94 11.81 6.76
CA ASN A 78 -0.30 12.27 7.37
C ASN A 78 -0.05 13.52 8.23
N GLY A 79 -1.08 14.38 8.29
CA GLY A 79 -1.04 15.64 9.02
C GLY A 79 -1.46 15.51 10.48
N GLY A 80 -2.04 16.57 11.03
CA GLY A 80 -2.51 16.61 12.41
C GLY A 80 -1.72 17.61 13.26
N PRO A 81 -1.35 17.23 14.49
CA PRO A 81 0.00 16.69 14.66
C PRO A 81 -0.02 15.33 15.37
N GLY A 82 0.91 14.44 15.00
CA GLY A 82 1.11 13.14 15.66
C GLY A 82 0.24 11.99 15.16
N CYS A 83 -0.55 12.18 14.11
CA CYS A 83 -1.21 11.07 13.43
C CYS A 83 -0.18 10.25 12.63
N SER A 84 -0.37 8.94 12.55
CA SER A 84 0.54 8.06 11.82
C SER A 84 0.28 8.16 10.32
N SER A 85 1.34 8.24 9.52
CA SER A 85 1.29 8.07 8.06
C SER A 85 0.80 6.68 7.67
N PHE A 86 0.97 5.66 8.52
CA PHE A 86 0.44 4.33 8.29
C PHE A 86 -1.10 4.32 8.22
N ASP A 87 -1.80 5.28 8.83
CA ASP A 87 -3.27 5.41 8.69
C ASP A 87 -3.68 5.62 7.23
N GLY A 88 -2.87 6.30 6.43
CA GLY A 88 -3.14 6.50 5.01
C GLY A 88 -3.00 5.20 4.22
N PHE A 89 -1.97 4.42 4.54
CA PHE A 89 -1.80 3.08 3.96
C PHE A 89 -2.86 2.11 4.45
N GLY A 90 -3.32 2.21 5.70
CA GLY A 90 -4.20 1.20 6.28
C GLY A 90 -5.69 1.50 6.24
N TYR A 91 -6.11 2.76 6.20
CA TYR A 91 -7.54 3.08 6.24
C TYR A 91 -8.03 3.80 4.99
N LEU A 92 -7.12 4.36 4.19
CA LEU A 92 -7.49 5.25 3.08
C LEU A 92 -7.13 4.66 1.72
N ILE A 93 -5.91 4.17 1.55
CA ILE A 93 -5.40 3.75 0.24
C ILE A 93 -5.22 2.24 0.18
N GLY A 94 -4.59 1.63 1.18
CA GLY A 94 -4.51 0.18 1.30
C GLY A 94 -5.72 -0.36 2.03
N ASN A 95 -6.09 -1.57 1.65
CA ASN A 95 -7.13 -2.35 2.29
C ASN A 95 -6.49 -3.41 3.20
N PRO A 96 -5.88 -3.06 4.36
CA PRO A 96 -5.72 -4.04 5.40
C PRO A 96 -7.11 -4.34 5.94
N VAL A 97 -7.57 -5.53 5.61
CA VAL A 97 -8.73 -6.11 6.26
C VAL A 97 -8.40 -6.23 7.75
N ALA A 98 -8.99 -5.36 8.56
CA ALA A 98 -8.90 -5.37 10.02
C ALA A 98 -9.91 -6.35 10.61
N ASP A 99 -11.11 -6.42 10.02
CA ASP A 99 -12.14 -7.41 10.31
C ASP A 99 -12.94 -7.72 9.04
N GLU A 100 -12.90 -8.98 8.61
CA GLU A 100 -13.51 -9.44 7.35
C GLU A 100 -15.02 -9.13 7.28
N ILE A 101 -15.73 -9.20 8.39
CA ILE A 101 -17.18 -8.98 8.42
C ILE A 101 -17.48 -7.48 8.36
N PHE A 102 -16.81 -6.66 9.17
CA PHE A 102 -17.05 -5.22 9.17
C PHE A 102 -16.57 -4.58 7.86
N ASP A 103 -15.35 -4.88 7.43
CA ASP A 103 -14.75 -4.28 6.24
C ASP A 103 -15.46 -4.75 4.96
N GLY A 104 -15.83 -6.03 4.89
CA GLY A 104 -16.61 -6.57 3.78
C GLY A 104 -18.00 -5.93 3.64
N ASN A 105 -18.66 -5.62 4.77
CA ASN A 105 -19.94 -4.90 4.76
C ASN A 105 -19.79 -3.38 4.55
N ALA A 106 -18.60 -2.81 4.76
CA ALA A 106 -18.34 -1.39 4.60
C ALA A 106 -18.07 -0.98 3.15
N LEU A 107 -17.70 -1.91 2.27
CA LEU A 107 -17.29 -1.62 0.90
C LEU A 107 -18.38 -0.91 0.07
N VAL A 108 -19.60 -1.45 0.07
CA VAL A 108 -20.75 -0.89 -0.67
C VAL A 108 -21.12 0.52 -0.20
N PRO A 109 -21.33 0.78 1.11
CA PRO A 109 -21.62 2.13 1.59
C PRO A 109 -20.43 3.09 1.43
N PHE A 110 -19.19 2.61 1.51
CA PHE A 110 -18.01 3.42 1.21
C PHE A 110 -17.99 3.88 -0.25
N ALA A 111 -18.18 2.96 -1.21
CA ALA A 111 -18.22 3.28 -2.63
C ALA A 111 -19.33 4.29 -2.96
N HIS A 112 -20.49 4.16 -2.31
CA HIS A 112 -21.58 5.13 -2.44
C HIS A 112 -21.23 6.50 -1.82
N GLY A 113 -20.71 6.52 -0.59
CA GLY A 113 -20.32 7.76 0.10
C GLY A 113 -19.20 8.54 -0.61
N MET A 114 -18.35 7.84 -1.36
CA MET A 114 -17.30 8.42 -2.21
C MET A 114 -17.78 8.81 -3.62
N GLY A 115 -19.04 8.50 -3.96
CA GLY A 115 -19.62 8.80 -5.27
C GLY A 115 -19.13 7.90 -6.40
N LEU A 116 -18.53 6.74 -6.09
CA LEU A 116 -18.07 5.75 -7.07
C LEU A 116 -19.23 4.97 -7.70
N ILE A 117 -20.35 4.87 -6.99
CA ILE A 117 -21.60 4.27 -7.47
C ILE A 117 -22.78 5.22 -7.30
N SER A 118 -23.77 5.11 -8.20
CA SER A 118 -24.98 5.92 -8.14
C SER A 118 -25.95 5.44 -7.05
N ASP A 119 -26.83 6.33 -6.60
CA ASP A 119 -27.91 6.00 -5.66
C ASP A 119 -28.73 4.79 -6.14
N GLN A 120 -29.00 4.70 -7.44
CA GLN A 120 -29.74 3.59 -8.03
C GLN A 120 -29.00 2.25 -7.87
N ILE A 121 -27.67 2.23 -8.05
CA ILE A 121 -26.86 1.02 -7.84
C ILE A 121 -26.87 0.65 -6.35
N PHE A 122 -26.66 1.63 -5.48
CA PHE A 122 -26.64 1.42 -4.03
C PHE A 122 -27.96 0.85 -3.50
N GLU A 123 -29.10 1.42 -3.92
CA GLU A 123 -30.44 0.95 -3.53
C GLU A 123 -30.72 -0.46 -4.03
N ASN A 124 -30.35 -0.77 -5.29
CA ASN A 124 -30.53 -2.09 -5.87
C ASN A 124 -29.75 -3.17 -5.10
N ILE A 125 -28.47 -2.90 -4.81
CA ILE A 125 -27.61 -3.83 -4.06
C ILE A 125 -28.14 -3.98 -2.63
N THR A 126 -28.45 -2.88 -1.95
CA THR A 126 -28.99 -2.90 -0.58
C THR A 126 -30.25 -3.75 -0.48
N LYS A 127 -31.13 -3.66 -1.49
CA LYS A 127 -32.35 -4.47 -1.57
C LYS A 127 -32.06 -5.95 -1.85
N ALA A 128 -31.17 -6.27 -2.79
CA ALA A 128 -30.81 -7.64 -3.14
C ALA A 128 -30.08 -8.36 -1.99
N CYS A 129 -29.31 -7.62 -1.20
CA CYS A 129 -28.46 -8.10 -0.11
C CYS A 129 -29.09 -7.95 1.28
N ASN A 130 -30.27 -7.34 1.39
CA ASN A 130 -30.94 -7.04 2.66
C ASN A 130 -30.02 -6.30 3.67
N GLY A 131 -29.17 -5.41 3.15
CA GLY A 131 -28.20 -4.65 3.94
C GLY A 131 -26.99 -5.44 4.47
N THR A 132 -26.79 -6.70 4.07
CA THR A 132 -25.58 -7.49 4.39
C THR A 132 -24.84 -7.88 3.11
N PHE A 133 -23.70 -7.26 2.88
CA PHE A 133 -22.95 -7.32 1.63
C PHE A 133 -21.79 -8.34 1.67
N TYR A 134 -21.43 -8.83 2.86
CA TYR A 134 -20.36 -9.82 3.04
C TYR A 134 -20.89 -11.18 3.47
N ALA A 135 -20.21 -12.26 3.06
CA ALA A 135 -20.51 -13.66 3.44
C ALA A 135 -21.99 -14.05 3.26
N THR A 136 -22.61 -13.58 2.17
CA THR A 136 -24.01 -13.85 1.84
C THR A 136 -24.19 -15.14 1.04
N ASN A 137 -25.32 -15.82 1.24
CA ASN A 137 -25.71 -17.01 0.49
C ASN A 137 -26.73 -16.71 -0.63
N SER A 138 -27.04 -15.43 -0.87
CA SER A 138 -28.01 -15.01 -1.89
C SER A 138 -27.37 -14.91 -3.27
N SER A 139 -27.85 -15.73 -4.22
CA SER A 139 -27.41 -15.66 -5.63
C SER A 139 -27.63 -14.28 -6.24
N ASP A 140 -28.74 -13.64 -5.89
CA ASP A 140 -29.13 -12.34 -6.42
C ASP A 140 -28.21 -11.25 -5.88
N CYS A 141 -27.86 -11.30 -4.59
CA CYS A 141 -26.88 -10.39 -4.00
C CYS A 141 -25.49 -10.58 -4.63
N ASN A 142 -25.03 -11.83 -4.77
CA ASN A 142 -23.72 -12.12 -5.38
C ASN A 142 -23.64 -11.63 -6.83
N HIS A 143 -24.71 -11.78 -7.61
CA HIS A 143 -24.78 -11.22 -8.97
C HIS A 143 -24.74 -9.67 -8.94
N CYS A 144 -25.41 -9.03 -8.00
CA CYS A 144 -25.36 -7.56 -7.89
C CYS A 144 -23.97 -7.06 -7.46
N LEU A 145 -23.27 -7.81 -6.61
CA LEU A 145 -21.92 -7.48 -6.13
C LEU A 145 -20.83 -7.71 -7.19
N SER A 146 -20.95 -8.72 -8.05
CA SER A 146 -19.90 -8.99 -9.06
C SER A 146 -19.68 -7.82 -10.03
N ASN A 147 -20.72 -7.03 -10.31
CA ASN A 147 -20.60 -5.83 -11.14
C ASN A 147 -19.87 -4.67 -10.43
N LEU A 148 -19.76 -4.74 -9.10
CA LEU A 148 -19.11 -3.74 -8.26
C LEU A 148 -17.62 -4.04 -8.08
N ASP A 149 -17.25 -5.32 -7.98
CA ASP A 149 -15.86 -5.76 -7.85
C ASP A 149 -14.98 -5.20 -8.98
N ASP A 150 -15.53 -5.18 -10.20
CA ASP A 150 -14.87 -4.60 -11.38
C ASP A 150 -14.71 -3.07 -11.31
N ILE A 151 -15.62 -2.36 -10.62
CA ILE A 151 -15.58 -0.89 -10.48
C ILE A 151 -14.56 -0.49 -9.42
N ILE A 152 -14.53 -1.20 -8.29
CA ILE A 152 -13.67 -0.89 -7.15
C ILE A 152 -12.22 -1.31 -7.44
N ALA A 153 -12.00 -2.37 -8.23
CA ALA A 153 -10.67 -2.80 -8.64
C ALA A 153 -9.92 -1.80 -9.56
N LEU A 154 -10.60 -0.78 -10.11
CA LEU A 154 -10.01 0.16 -11.06
C LEU A 154 -9.12 1.23 -10.45
N ASP A 155 -9.10 1.39 -9.11
CA ASP A 155 -8.33 2.45 -8.44
C ASP A 155 -7.20 1.93 -7.55
N ASN A 156 -6.59 0.78 -7.87
CA ASN A 156 -5.43 0.28 -7.14
C ASN A 156 -4.19 1.14 -7.41
N VAL A 157 -4.10 2.26 -6.69
CA VAL A 157 -3.00 3.23 -6.66
C VAL A 157 -1.62 2.57 -6.42
N PHE A 158 -1.58 1.37 -5.83
CA PHE A 158 -0.39 0.52 -5.64
C PHE A 158 0.16 -0.15 -6.90
N THR A 159 -0.64 -0.26 -7.97
CA THR A 159 -0.22 -0.96 -9.20
C THR A 159 0.90 -0.24 -9.95
N SER A 160 1.03 1.07 -9.75
CA SER A 160 1.90 1.92 -10.57
C SER A 160 2.80 2.85 -9.75
N ASN A 161 2.78 2.78 -8.42
CA ASN A 161 3.53 3.69 -7.55
C ASN A 161 4.23 2.91 -6.44
N ARG A 162 5.43 3.37 -6.06
CA ARG A 162 6.10 2.94 -4.83
C ARG A 162 5.71 3.89 -3.70
N PHE A 163 5.20 3.37 -2.59
CA PHE A 163 4.79 4.18 -1.44
C PHE A 163 5.83 4.15 -0.34
N TRP A 164 6.22 5.32 0.14
CA TRP A 164 7.05 5.47 1.32
C TRP A 164 6.27 6.23 2.39
N LEU A 165 5.95 5.53 3.48
CA LEU A 165 5.23 6.06 4.63
C LEU A 165 6.24 6.29 5.75
N MET A 166 6.16 7.43 6.44
CA MET A 166 7.07 7.79 7.52
C MET A 166 6.32 8.28 8.76
N ASP A 167 6.74 7.78 9.93
CA ASP A 167 6.22 8.11 11.26
C ASP A 167 7.32 8.59 12.21
#